data_AF-A0A2P8KE43-F1
#
_entry.id   AF-A0A2P8KE43-F1
#
_cell.length_a   1.000
_cell.length_b   1.000
_cell.length_c   1.000
_cell.angle_alpha   90.00
_cell.angle_beta   90.00
_cell.angle_gamma   90.00
#
_symmetry.space_group_name_H-M   'P 1'
#
loop_
_entity.id
_entity.type
_entity.pdbx_description
1 polymer ?
#
loop_
_entity_poly.entity_id
_entity_poly.type
_entity_poly.pdbx_seq_one_letter_code
_entity_poly.pdbx_strand_id
1 'polypeptide(L)'
;MENQNILDLVQQRTEMLVAEKLRSTSTVIARLRDLIAEAHRLGHSHSAIHARLLAGGLEASWNNYRVCLVRARKRAVRRAGAPAAPHASSQPEPSRASRATVGAAEMEPESSFSSPTHVLDALAGAKQVASRDYAQVARDLHRKTRP
;
A
#
# COMPACT_ATOMS: atom_id res chain seq x y z
N MET A 1 -21.66 21.08 12.67
CA MET A 1 -21.40 21.52 11.27
C MET A 1 -19.95 21.31 10.84
N GLU A 2 -18.99 21.11 11.76
CA GLU A 2 -17.56 20.94 11.44
C GLU A 2 -17.24 19.68 10.63
N ASN A 3 -18.05 18.63 10.74
CA ASN A 3 -17.82 17.36 10.04
C ASN A 3 -18.01 17.44 8.52
N GLN A 4 -18.82 18.37 8.00
CA GLN A 4 -18.93 18.57 6.54
C GLN A 4 -17.72 19.35 6.00
N ASN A 5 -17.22 20.31 6.78
CA ASN A 5 -16.08 21.14 6.40
C ASN A 5 -14.82 20.32 6.06
N ILE A 6 -14.56 19.19 6.73
CA ILE A 6 -13.36 18.39 6.44
C ILE A 6 -13.43 17.69 5.08
N LEU A 7 -14.63 17.27 4.65
CA LEU A 7 -14.82 16.62 3.36
C LEU A 7 -14.68 17.63 2.21
N ASP A 8 -15.20 18.83 2.41
CA ASP A 8 -15.05 19.93 1.45
C ASP A 8 -13.58 20.39 1.37
N LEU A 9 -12.85 20.39 2.50
CA LEU A 9 -11.41 20.66 2.52
C LEU A 9 -10.62 19.57 1.76
N VAL A 10 -10.97 18.30 1.91
CA VAL A 10 -10.37 17.21 1.14
C VAL A 10 -10.60 17.42 -0.36
N GLN A 11 -11.82 17.80 -0.76
CA GLN A 11 -12.15 18.08 -2.15
C GLN A 11 -11.32 19.25 -2.69
N GLN A 12 -11.36 20.42 -2.03
CA GLN A 12 -10.62 21.61 -2.45
C GLN A 12 -9.11 21.34 -2.55
N ARG A 13 -8.55 20.62 -1.57
CA ARG A 13 -7.12 20.28 -1.60
C ARG A 13 -6.78 19.32 -2.73
N THR A 14 -7.71 18.44 -3.09
CA THR A 14 -7.56 17.53 -4.24
C THR A 14 -7.55 18.32 -5.54
N GLU A 15 -8.48 19.25 -5.73
CA GLU A 15 -8.55 20.11 -6.92
C GLU A 15 -7.24 20.89 -7.12
N MET A 16 -6.70 21.47 -6.05
CA MET A 16 -5.40 22.15 -6.08
C MET A 16 -4.27 21.22 -6.53
N LEU A 17 -4.18 20.01 -5.96
CA LEU A 17 -3.11 19.06 -6.28
C LEU A 17 -3.25 18.47 -7.70
N VAL A 18 -4.46 18.37 -8.21
CA VAL A 18 -4.73 17.99 -9.60
C VAL A 18 -4.34 19.13 -10.55
N ALA A 19 -4.63 20.38 -10.18
CA ALA A 19 -4.21 21.57 -10.93
C ALA A 19 -2.67 21.72 -11.00
N GLU A 20 -1.94 21.28 -9.98
CA GLU A 20 -0.47 21.18 -9.98
C GLU A 20 0.08 20.15 -11.00
N LYS A 21 -0.77 19.40 -11.70
CA LYS A 21 -0.40 18.38 -12.71
C LYS A 21 0.67 17.41 -12.21
N LEU A 22 0.48 16.89 -11.00
CA LEU A 22 1.42 15.93 -10.41
C LEU A 22 1.54 14.67 -11.28
N ARG A 23 2.77 14.17 -11.43
CA ARG A 23 3.11 13.02 -12.30
C ARG A 23 2.33 11.73 -12.01
N SER A 24 1.74 11.58 -10.82
CA SER A 24 1.02 10.34 -10.45
C SER A 24 -0.04 10.58 -9.37
N THR A 25 -1.18 9.92 -9.53
CA THR A 25 -2.28 9.79 -8.55
C THR A 25 -1.77 9.34 -7.17
N SER A 26 -0.78 8.44 -7.15
CA SER A 26 -0.18 7.96 -5.91
C SER A 26 0.49 9.07 -5.09
N THR A 27 1.03 10.09 -5.76
CA THR A 27 1.65 11.25 -5.11
C THR A 27 0.61 12.19 -4.53
N VAL A 28 -0.51 12.39 -5.24
CA VAL A 28 -1.66 13.16 -4.73
C VAL A 28 -2.18 12.53 -3.43
N ILE A 29 -2.45 11.22 -3.46
CA ILE A 29 -2.95 10.48 -2.28
C ILE A 29 -1.95 10.51 -1.12
N ALA A 30 -0.64 10.44 -1.41
CA ALA A 30 0.38 10.53 -0.37
C ALA A 30 0.40 11.90 0.32
N ARG A 31 0.14 13.00 -0.41
CA ARG A 31 0.05 14.35 0.16
C ARG A 31 -1.25 14.58 0.94
N LEU A 32 -2.34 13.93 0.53
CA LEU A 32 -3.64 14.00 1.21
C LEU A 32 -3.76 13.03 2.40
N ARG A 33 -2.73 12.19 2.65
CA ARG A 33 -2.77 11.12 3.65
C ARG A 33 -3.23 11.60 5.03
N ASP A 34 -2.68 12.70 5.50
CA ASP A 34 -2.96 13.20 6.86
C ASP A 34 -4.39 13.75 6.95
N LEU A 35 -4.87 14.46 5.93
CA LEU A 35 -6.26 14.90 5.83
C LEU A 35 -7.25 13.72 5.72
N ILE A 36 -6.89 12.67 4.97
CA ILE A 36 -7.70 11.45 4.89
C ILE A 36 -7.75 10.74 6.25
N ALA A 37 -6.65 10.73 7.00
CA ALA A 37 -6.62 10.19 8.35
C ALA A 37 -7.45 11.04 9.33
N GLU A 38 -7.40 12.37 9.21
CA GLU A 38 -8.25 13.32 9.93
C GLU A 38 -9.74 13.01 9.70
N ALA A 39 -10.15 12.98 8.42
CA ALA A 39 -11.54 12.72 8.05
C ALA A 39 -12.03 11.37 8.56
N HIS A 40 -11.18 10.34 8.49
CA HIS A 40 -11.51 9.02 9.02
C HIS A 40 -11.62 9.01 10.55
N ARG A 41 -10.77 9.76 11.27
CA ARG A 41 -10.88 9.92 12.74
C ARG A 41 -12.17 10.62 13.15
N LEU A 42 -12.66 11.54 12.32
CA LEU A 42 -13.94 12.23 12.49
C LEU A 42 -15.16 11.37 12.13
N GLY A 43 -14.96 10.10 11.75
CA GLY A 43 -16.04 9.13 11.49
C GLY A 43 -16.46 9.02 10.03
N HIS A 44 -15.77 9.67 9.10
CA HIS A 44 -16.10 9.54 7.67
C HIS A 44 -15.62 8.21 7.10
N SER A 45 -16.52 7.55 6.37
CA SER A 45 -16.19 6.32 5.66
C SER A 45 -15.20 6.58 4.52
N HIS A 46 -14.34 5.62 4.25
CA HIS A 46 -13.40 5.71 3.12
C HIS A 46 -14.12 5.86 1.78
N SER A 47 -15.35 5.35 1.63
CA SER A 47 -16.17 5.53 0.43
C SER A 47 -16.62 6.98 0.25
N ALA A 48 -17.06 7.66 1.33
CA ALA A 48 -17.42 9.07 1.27
C ALA A 48 -16.21 9.95 0.94
N ILE A 49 -15.05 9.66 1.53
CA ILE A 49 -13.79 10.36 1.22
C ILE A 49 -13.42 10.16 -0.25
N HIS A 50 -13.50 8.93 -0.76
CA HIS A 50 -13.20 8.63 -2.17
C HIS A 50 -14.16 9.33 -3.13
N ALA A 51 -15.45 9.40 -2.83
CA ALA A 51 -16.41 10.17 -3.62
C ALA A 51 -16.02 11.66 -3.70
N ARG A 52 -15.48 12.24 -2.62
CA ARG A 52 -14.97 13.63 -2.62
C ARG A 52 -13.66 13.80 -3.38
N LEU A 53 -12.78 12.80 -3.36
CA LEU A 53 -11.59 12.79 -4.21
C LEU A 53 -11.97 12.78 -5.70
N LEU A 54 -12.98 11.98 -6.09
CA LEU A 54 -13.51 11.96 -7.45
C LEU A 54 -14.12 13.32 -7.83
N ALA A 55 -14.92 13.92 -6.94
CA ALA A 55 -15.49 15.25 -7.15
C ALA A 55 -14.41 16.32 -7.34
N GLY A 56 -13.27 16.19 -6.65
CA GLY A 56 -12.10 17.06 -6.83
C GLY A 56 -11.23 16.75 -8.06
N GLY A 57 -11.71 15.89 -8.98
CA GLY A 57 -11.05 15.59 -10.25
C GLY A 57 -9.96 14.51 -10.18
N LEU A 58 -9.81 13.81 -9.06
CA LEU A 58 -8.86 12.69 -8.97
C LEU A 58 -9.49 11.43 -9.55
N GLU A 59 -9.20 11.11 -10.81
CA GLU A 59 -9.62 9.87 -11.47
C GLU A 59 -8.86 8.65 -10.91
N ALA A 60 -9.25 8.20 -9.71
CA ALA A 60 -8.70 7.01 -9.08
C ALA A 60 -9.79 5.95 -8.90
N SER A 61 -9.54 4.74 -9.41
CA SER A 61 -10.40 3.60 -9.07
C SER A 61 -10.33 3.30 -7.57
N TRP A 62 -11.39 2.71 -7.03
CA TRP A 62 -11.46 2.33 -5.60
C TRP A 62 -10.27 1.47 -5.16
N ASN A 63 -9.87 0.50 -5.98
CA ASN A 63 -8.73 -0.36 -5.70
C ASN A 63 -7.41 0.42 -5.69
N ASN A 64 -7.21 1.31 -6.67
CA ASN A 64 -6.02 2.15 -6.75
C ASN A 64 -5.91 3.09 -5.53
N TYR A 65 -7.04 3.66 -5.08
CA TYR A 65 -7.10 4.45 -3.87
C TYR A 65 -6.59 3.68 -2.64
N ARG A 66 -7.12 2.47 -2.40
CA ARG A 66 -6.71 1.64 -1.25
C ARG A 66 -5.23 1.27 -1.30
N VAL A 67 -4.75 0.81 -2.45
CA VAL A 67 -3.34 0.42 -2.65
C VAL A 67 -2.41 1.62 -2.42
N CYS A 68 -2.76 2.78 -2.98
CA CYS A 68 -1.98 4.00 -2.79
C CYS A 68 -1.96 4.45 -1.32
N LEU A 69 -3.09 4.35 -0.61
CA LEU A 69 -3.17 4.70 0.81
C LEU A 69 -2.28 3.78 1.68
N VAL A 70 -2.32 2.46 1.44
CA VAL A 70 -1.45 1.50 2.14
C VAL A 70 0.02 1.79 1.88
N ARG A 71 0.40 2.04 0.61
CA ARG A 71 1.77 2.40 0.23
C ARG A 71 2.21 3.72 0.87
N ALA A 72 1.33 4.72 0.91
CA ALA A 72 1.61 6.01 1.55
C ALA A 72 1.85 5.86 3.05
N ARG A 73 1.04 5.05 3.75
CA ARG A 73 1.24 4.71 5.17
C ARG A 73 2.58 4.01 5.40
N LYS A 74 2.90 2.98 4.61
CA LYS A 74 4.18 2.26 4.72
C LYS A 74 5.39 3.18 4.49
N ARG A 75 5.29 4.11 3.53
CA ARG A 75 6.34 5.10 3.26
C ARG A 75 6.54 6.07 4.43
N ALA A 76 5.46 6.48 5.09
CA ALA A 76 5.52 7.36 6.26
C ALA A 76 6.25 6.69 7.43
N VAL A 77 5.93 5.43 7.73
CA VAL A 77 6.59 4.65 8.78
C VAL A 77 8.09 4.51 8.50
N ARG A 78 8.47 4.21 7.25
CA ARG A 78 9.88 4.13 6.84
C ARG A 78 10.62 5.45 6.98
N ARG A 79 9.96 6.58 6.75
CA ARG A 79 10.55 7.91 6.94
C ARG A 79 10.73 8.27 8.41
N ALA A 80 9.79 7.87 9.27
CA ALA A 80 9.87 8.13 10.70
C ALA A 80 10.94 7.27 11.40
N GLY A 81 11.19 6.06 10.91
CA GLY A 81 12.20 5.15 11.45
C GLY A 81 13.60 5.26 10.83
N ALA A 82 13.79 6.12 9.83
CA ALA A 82 15.10 6.31 9.22
C ALA A 82 15.84 7.46 9.92
N PRO A 83 17.01 7.22 10.55
CA PRO A 83 17.87 8.32 10.98
C PRO A 83 18.25 9.14 9.73
N ALA A 84 18.08 10.46 9.82
CA ALA A 84 18.44 11.39 8.75
C ALA A 84 19.96 11.34 8.53
N ALA A 85 20.41 10.49 7.59
CA ALA A 85 21.75 10.61 7.06
C ALA A 85 21.85 11.96 6.32
N PRO A 86 22.83 12.81 6.64
CA PRO A 86 23.00 14.07 5.94
C PRO A 86 23.45 13.78 4.50
N HIS A 87 22.88 14.55 3.58
CA HIS A 87 23.28 14.75 2.19
C HIS A 87 24.59 14.07 1.73
N ALA A 88 24.48 13.18 0.74
CA ALA A 88 25.55 13.00 -0.24
C ALA A 88 24.91 13.05 -1.63
N SER A 89 25.06 14.21 -2.26
CA SER A 89 24.90 14.42 -3.69
C SER A 89 25.93 13.56 -4.41
N SER A 90 25.50 12.60 -5.24
CA SER A 90 26.30 12.05 -6.33
C SER A 90 25.38 11.51 -7.42
N GLN A 91 25.59 12.04 -8.62
CA GLN A 91 25.00 11.64 -9.90
C GLN A 91 25.41 10.21 -10.32
N PRO A 92 24.85 9.67 -11.44
CA PRO A 92 24.71 8.24 -11.68
C PRO A 92 25.92 7.62 -12.38
N GLU A 93 26.20 6.36 -12.04
CA GLU A 93 27.08 5.48 -12.83
C GLU A 93 26.34 4.16 -13.10
N PRO A 94 26.25 3.70 -14.35
CA PRO A 94 25.62 2.44 -14.71
C PRO A 94 26.66 1.33 -14.69
N SER A 95 26.57 0.38 -13.76
CA SER A 95 27.43 -0.82 -13.83
C SER A 95 26.62 -2.11 -13.67
N ARG A 96 26.32 -2.64 -14.85
CA ARG A 96 26.30 -4.05 -15.27
C ARG A 96 26.43 -5.10 -14.16
N ALA A 97 25.38 -5.93 -14.10
CA ALA A 97 25.38 -7.39 -13.93
C ALA A 97 26.39 -8.02 -12.96
N SER A 98 25.85 -8.61 -11.89
CA SER A 98 26.36 -9.90 -11.39
C SER A 98 25.19 -10.81 -11.03
N ARG A 99 25.08 -11.85 -11.84
CA ARG A 99 24.27 -13.04 -11.64
C ARG A 99 24.96 -13.87 -10.55
N ALA A 100 24.29 -14.10 -9.42
CA ALA A 100 24.69 -15.12 -8.47
C ALA A 100 23.44 -15.90 -8.04
N THR A 101 23.45 -17.16 -8.45
CA THR A 101 22.55 -18.23 -8.07
C THR A 101 22.92 -18.80 -6.70
N VAL A 102 21.91 -19.43 -6.07
CA VAL A 102 21.98 -20.47 -5.03
C VAL A 102 22.18 -20.01 -3.57
N GLY A 103 21.35 -20.54 -2.67
CA GLY A 103 21.71 -20.70 -1.27
C GLY A 103 20.57 -20.42 -0.31
N ALA A 104 19.87 -21.48 0.11
CA ALA A 104 18.99 -21.47 1.26
C ALA A 104 19.74 -21.00 2.52
N ALA A 105 19.11 -20.14 3.32
CA ALA A 105 19.47 -19.91 4.71
C ALA A 105 18.18 -19.64 5.49
N GLU A 106 17.75 -20.70 6.13
CA GLU A 106 16.88 -20.76 7.29
C GLU A 106 17.38 -19.78 8.37
N MET A 107 16.54 -18.82 8.78
CA MET A 107 16.69 -18.06 10.02
C MET A 107 15.40 -17.31 10.35
N GLU A 108 14.51 -17.99 11.07
CA GLU A 108 13.77 -17.38 12.20
C GLU A 108 14.67 -17.51 13.45
N PRO A 109 14.44 -16.83 14.60
CA PRO A 109 13.24 -16.10 15.01
C PRO A 109 13.51 -14.76 15.74
N GLU A 110 12.43 -14.18 16.30
CA GLU A 110 12.35 -13.24 17.43
C GLU A 110 12.31 -11.72 17.13
N SER A 111 11.08 -11.18 17.09
CA SER A 111 10.77 -9.95 17.83
C SER A 111 9.27 -9.90 18.11
N SER A 112 8.95 -10.26 19.36
CA SER A 112 7.64 -10.21 19.98
C SER A 112 7.02 -8.82 19.95
N PHE A 113 6.03 -8.61 19.08
CA PHE A 113 4.89 -7.71 19.32
C PHE A 113 3.63 -8.35 18.71
N SER A 114 3.08 -9.34 19.42
CA SER A 114 1.85 -10.03 19.05
C SER A 114 0.64 -9.10 19.26
N SER A 115 0.31 -8.32 18.24
CA SER A 115 -1.02 -7.72 18.13
C SER A 115 -1.97 -8.80 17.58
N PRO A 116 -3.19 -8.98 18.14
CA PRO A 116 -4.15 -10.01 17.71
C PRO A 116 -4.41 -10.05 16.20
N THR A 117 -4.26 -8.91 15.54
CA THR A 117 -4.38 -8.74 14.09
C THR A 117 -3.35 -9.54 13.30
N HIS A 118 -2.12 -9.69 13.80
CA HIS A 118 -1.05 -10.42 13.11
C HIS A 118 -1.27 -11.93 13.08
N VAL A 119 -1.88 -12.50 14.12
CA VAL A 119 -2.22 -13.92 14.18
C VAL A 119 -3.30 -14.27 13.14
N LEU A 120 -4.29 -13.39 12.96
CA LEU A 120 -5.34 -13.57 11.96
C LEU A 120 -4.81 -13.47 10.52
N ASP A 121 -3.88 -12.54 10.27
CA ASP A 121 -3.28 -12.34 8.95
C ASP A 121 -2.34 -13.50 8.58
N ALA A 122 -1.56 -14.01 9.56
CA ALA A 122 -0.74 -15.21 9.39
C ALA A 122 -1.60 -16.45 9.08
N LEU A 123 -2.73 -16.61 9.77
CA LEU A 123 -3.65 -17.72 9.53
C LEU A 123 -4.36 -17.62 8.16
N ALA A 124 -4.72 -16.42 7.72
CA ALA A 124 -5.24 -16.19 6.39
C ALA A 124 -4.20 -16.50 5.29
N GLY A 125 -2.95 -16.07 5.49
CA GLY A 125 -1.83 -16.38 4.61
C GLY A 125 -1.58 -17.89 4.50
N ALA A 126 -1.55 -18.60 5.62
CA ALA A 126 -1.37 -20.06 5.66
C ALA A 126 -2.49 -20.80 4.90
N LYS A 127 -3.75 -20.40 5.06
CA LYS A 127 -4.89 -20.99 4.32
C LYS A 127 -4.77 -20.76 2.81
N GLN A 128 -4.32 -19.59 2.39
CA GLN A 128 -4.19 -19.25 0.98
C GLN A 128 -3.07 -20.05 0.29
N VAL A 129 -1.92 -20.22 0.95
CA VAL A 129 -0.82 -21.06 0.44
C VAL A 129 -1.27 -22.53 0.33
N ALA A 130 -1.88 -23.07 1.39
CA ALA A 130 -2.41 -24.44 1.36
C ALA A 130 -3.44 -24.66 0.22
N SER A 131 -4.36 -23.70 0.01
CA SER A 131 -5.35 -23.80 -1.07
C SER A 131 -4.74 -23.82 -2.47
N ARG A 132 -3.61 -23.12 -2.66
CA ARG A 132 -2.89 -23.07 -3.92
C ARG A 132 -2.19 -24.40 -4.22
N ASP A 133 -1.62 -25.03 -3.20
CA ASP A 133 -0.95 -26.32 -3.33
C ASP A 133 -1.96 -27.44 -3.65
N TYR A 134 -3.13 -27.45 -3.01
CA TYR A 134 -4.20 -28.39 -3.35
C TYR A 134 -4.72 -28.21 -4.79
N ALA A 135 -4.88 -26.97 -5.26
CA ALA A 135 -5.30 -26.70 -6.63
C ALA A 135 -4.26 -27.14 -7.67
N GLN A 136 -2.97 -27.10 -7.31
CA GLN A 136 -1.88 -27.54 -8.17
C GLN A 136 -1.82 -29.07 -8.25
N VAL A 137 -1.92 -29.76 -7.11
CA VAL A 137 -1.99 -31.23 -7.04
C VAL A 137 -3.21 -31.77 -7.80
N ALA A 138 -4.37 -31.11 -7.67
CA ALA A 138 -5.59 -31.51 -8.41
C ALA A 138 -5.42 -31.39 -9.93
N ARG A 139 -4.74 -30.34 -10.42
CA ARG A 139 -4.45 -30.17 -11.86
C ARG A 139 -3.47 -31.22 -12.38
N ASP A 140 -2.45 -31.55 -11.60
CA ASP A 140 -1.45 -32.54 -11.98
C ASP A 140 -2.02 -33.97 -11.99
N LEU A 141 -2.96 -34.29 -11.08
CA LEU A 141 -3.72 -35.53 -11.11
C LEU A 141 -4.66 -35.61 -12.31
N HIS A 142 -5.32 -34.50 -12.67
CA HIS A 142 -6.18 -34.43 -13.86
C HIS A 142 -5.42 -34.59 -15.18
N ARG A 143 -4.16 -34.14 -15.24
CA ARG A 143 -3.30 -34.32 -16.43
C ARG A 143 -2.83 -35.76 -16.60
N LYS A 144 -2.64 -36.50 -15.50
CA LYS A 144 -2.20 -37.91 -15.54
C LYS A 144 -3.33 -38.90 -15.83
N THR A 145 -4.58 -38.50 -15.62
CA THR A 145 -5.77 -39.36 -15.79
C THR A 145 -6.50 -39.15 -17.12
N ARG A 146 -6.00 -38.28 -18.00
CA ARG A 146 -6.54 -38.09 -19.35
C ARG A 146 -5.72 -38.97 -20.33
N PRO A 147 -6.28 -40.08 -20.86
CA PRO A 147 -5.63 -40.92 -21.86
C PRO A 147 -5.47 -40.19 -23.20
#